data_AF-A0A2D2CXC9-F1
#
_entry.id   AF-A0A2D2CXC9-F1
#
_cell.length_a   1.000
_cell.length_b   1.000
_cell.length_c   1.000
_cell.angle_alpha   90.00
_cell.angle_beta   90.00
_cell.angle_gamma   90.00
#
_symmetry.space_group_name_H-M   'P 1'
#
loop_
_entity.id
_entity.type
_entity.pdbx_description
1 polymer ?
#
loop_
_entity_poly.entity_id
_entity_poly.type
_entity_poly.pdbx_seq_one_letter_code
_entity_poly.pdbx_strand_id
1 'polypeptide(L)'
;MCLKEDRMTDQSETFPPRVICRVLDIPQGTLATWADRGYFANFDAAFAERGKARLFSRKDVLALALIKCASTYGVLTSEISSFAPMAAEAVLHYGPNIRELIIRQYEGESSATSIRYNDDVMADPPEADAVVTISLNLTHIFNKAMKALDQEVANRAASIKMETRLEEVDPTLTSISRVFKG
;
A
#
# COMPACT_ATOMS: atom_id res chain seq x y z
N MET A 1 -23.62 1.43 -28.88
CA MET A 1 -22.16 1.61 -28.71
C MET A 1 -21.85 1.27 -27.27
N CYS A 2 -21.48 0.02 -26.98
CA CYS A 2 -21.22 -0.43 -25.62
C CYS A 2 -19.84 0.04 -25.20
N LEU A 3 -19.77 1.03 -24.32
CA LEU A 3 -18.57 1.29 -23.55
C LEU A 3 -18.33 0.07 -22.67
N LYS A 4 -17.29 -0.70 -22.98
CA LYS A 4 -16.73 -1.63 -22.02
C LYS A 4 -16.21 -0.78 -20.88
N GLU A 5 -16.97 -0.68 -19.80
CA GLU A 5 -16.40 -0.42 -18.49
C GLU A 5 -15.43 -1.58 -18.22
N ASP A 6 -14.15 -1.40 -18.56
CA ASP A 6 -13.08 -2.11 -17.88
C ASP A 6 -13.09 -1.62 -16.43
N ARG A 7 -14.08 -2.08 -15.66
CA ARG A 7 -13.99 -2.09 -14.22
C ARG A 7 -12.76 -2.92 -13.93
N MET A 8 -11.71 -2.27 -13.42
CA MET A 8 -10.61 -2.91 -12.72
C MET A 8 -11.20 -3.92 -11.74
N THR A 9 -11.29 -5.18 -12.16
CA THR A 9 -11.58 -6.32 -11.32
C THR A 9 -10.29 -6.66 -10.56
N ASP A 10 -9.87 -5.75 -9.70
CA ASP A 10 -8.64 -5.85 -8.89
C ASP A 10 -8.98 -6.20 -7.42
N GLN A 11 -10.07 -6.94 -7.21
CA GLN A 11 -10.63 -7.24 -5.88
C GLN A 11 -10.06 -8.50 -5.20
N SER A 12 -9.01 -9.15 -5.72
CA SER A 12 -8.55 -10.43 -5.11
C SER A 12 -7.05 -10.60 -4.89
N GLU A 13 -6.19 -9.72 -5.41
CA GLU A 13 -4.75 -9.88 -5.17
C GLU A 13 -4.35 -9.25 -3.84
N THR A 14 -3.87 -10.11 -2.94
CA THR A 14 -3.35 -9.70 -1.63
C THR A 14 -1.89 -10.12 -1.47
N PHE A 15 -1.15 -9.34 -0.70
CA PHE A 15 0.29 -9.44 -0.57
C PHE A 15 0.70 -9.71 0.87
N PRO A 16 1.62 -10.65 1.12
CA PRO A 16 2.13 -10.92 2.45
C PRO A 16 3.06 -9.80 2.94
N PRO A 17 3.29 -9.66 4.25
CA PRO A 17 4.09 -8.56 4.82
C PRO A 17 5.50 -8.48 4.24
N ARG A 18 6.12 -9.62 3.91
CA ARG A 18 7.46 -9.67 3.31
C ARG A 18 7.52 -9.02 1.93
N VAL A 19 6.47 -9.17 1.13
CA VAL A 19 6.35 -8.51 -0.18
C VAL A 19 6.23 -7.01 0.04
N ILE A 20 5.37 -6.58 0.95
CA ILE A 20 5.18 -5.16 1.27
C ILE A 20 6.49 -4.51 1.75
N CYS A 21 7.22 -5.15 2.65
CA CYS A 21 8.51 -4.62 3.11
C CYS A 21 9.51 -4.42 1.98
N ARG A 22 9.52 -5.32 0.97
CA ARG A 22 10.40 -5.19 -0.19
C ARG A 22 9.93 -4.09 -1.14
N VAL A 23 8.65 -4.08 -1.48
CA VAL A 23 8.03 -3.08 -2.37
C VAL A 23 8.23 -1.67 -1.82
N LEU A 24 8.06 -1.51 -0.52
CA LEU A 24 8.23 -0.23 0.15
C LEU A 24 9.65 0.03 0.58
N ASP A 25 10.61 -0.88 0.38
CA ASP A 25 12.00 -0.75 0.82
C ASP A 25 12.10 -0.33 2.30
N ILE A 26 11.55 -1.17 3.18
CA ILE A 26 11.58 -0.99 4.65
C ILE A 26 12.08 -2.29 5.33
N PRO A 27 12.75 -2.19 6.50
CA PRO A 27 13.21 -3.36 7.24
C PRO A 27 12.09 -4.33 7.60
N GLN A 28 12.40 -5.64 7.60
CA GLN A 28 11.51 -6.67 8.13
C GLN A 28 11.30 -6.41 9.64
N GLY A 29 10.07 -6.16 10.04
CA GLY A 29 9.70 -5.73 11.40
C GLY A 29 9.07 -4.34 11.48
N THR A 30 9.35 -3.46 10.51
CA THR A 30 8.77 -2.10 10.46
C THR A 30 7.24 -2.13 10.49
N LEU A 31 6.63 -3.05 9.73
CA LEU A 31 5.18 -3.22 9.73
C LEU A 31 4.64 -3.67 11.11
N ALA A 32 5.36 -4.51 11.85
CA ALA A 32 4.93 -4.89 13.19
C ALA A 32 4.98 -3.68 14.14
N THR A 33 6.08 -2.92 14.10
CA THR A 33 6.22 -1.68 14.90
C THR A 33 5.13 -0.65 14.59
N TRP A 34 4.79 -0.47 13.32
CA TRP A 34 3.72 0.45 12.91
C TRP A 34 2.33 -0.07 13.30
N ALA A 35 2.11 -1.39 13.28
CA ALA A 35 0.88 -2.00 13.76
C ALA A 35 0.71 -1.81 15.28
N ASP A 36 1.77 -2.01 16.07
CA ASP A 36 1.78 -1.80 17.52
C ASP A 36 1.49 -0.33 17.90
N ARG A 37 1.89 0.60 17.03
CA ARG A 37 1.58 2.04 17.16
C ARG A 37 0.20 2.43 16.63
N GLY A 38 -0.56 1.48 16.09
CA GLY A 38 -1.91 1.71 15.56
C GLY A 38 -1.97 2.42 14.21
N TYR A 39 -0.85 2.67 13.52
CA TYR A 39 -0.80 3.49 12.30
C TYR A 39 -1.57 2.92 11.11
N PHE A 40 -1.93 1.64 11.16
CA PHE A 40 -2.75 1.03 10.12
C PHE A 40 -3.72 -0.02 10.71
N ALA A 41 -4.26 0.28 11.90
CA ALA A 41 -5.29 -0.55 12.52
C ALA A 41 -6.54 -0.68 11.62
N ASN A 42 -6.86 0.39 10.86
CA ASN A 42 -8.04 0.50 9.99
C ASN A 42 -7.85 -0.06 8.57
N PHE A 43 -6.71 -0.71 8.29
CA PHE A 43 -6.43 -1.20 6.94
C PHE A 43 -7.28 -2.43 6.63
N ASP A 44 -7.69 -2.54 5.38
CA ASP A 44 -8.60 -3.57 4.89
C ASP A 44 -7.79 -4.83 4.57
N ALA A 45 -7.06 -5.29 5.58
CA ALA A 45 -6.34 -6.52 5.50
C ALA A 45 -7.36 -7.64 5.42
N ALA A 46 -7.59 -8.15 4.21
CA ALA A 46 -8.43 -9.32 3.97
C ALA A 46 -8.00 -10.42 4.97
N PHE A 47 -8.83 -10.62 6.00
CA PHE A 47 -8.69 -11.62 7.05
C PHE A 47 -7.42 -11.53 7.93
N ALA A 48 -7.34 -10.51 8.80
CA ALA A 48 -6.53 -10.61 10.02
C ALA A 48 -7.24 -11.48 11.08
N GLU A 49 -7.44 -12.77 10.80
CA GLU A 49 -7.86 -13.72 11.85
C GLU A 49 -6.73 -13.95 12.85
N ARG A 50 -7.08 -14.14 14.13
CA ARG A 50 -6.11 -14.39 15.20
C ARG A 50 -5.27 -15.63 14.86
N GLY A 51 -3.97 -15.44 14.64
CA GLY A 51 -3.03 -16.52 14.27
C GLY A 51 -2.75 -16.65 12.77
N LYS A 52 -3.38 -15.87 11.90
CA LYS A 52 -3.04 -15.79 10.47
C LYS A 52 -2.19 -14.56 10.17
N ALA A 53 -1.29 -14.69 9.20
CA ALA A 53 -0.47 -13.58 8.73
C ALA A 53 -1.35 -12.54 8.03
N ARG A 54 -1.18 -11.26 8.39
CA ARG A 54 -1.89 -10.14 7.75
C ARG A 54 -1.56 -10.08 6.26
N LEU A 55 -2.59 -10.02 5.42
CA LEU A 55 -2.45 -9.79 3.98
C LEU A 55 -2.84 -8.35 3.65
N PHE A 56 -2.23 -7.79 2.61
CA PHE A 56 -2.39 -6.38 2.24
C PHE A 56 -2.91 -6.27 0.81
N SER A 57 -3.92 -5.44 0.58
CA SER A 57 -4.42 -5.07 -0.74
C SER A 57 -3.51 -4.03 -1.42
N ARG A 58 -3.72 -3.75 -2.71
CA ARG A 58 -3.06 -2.63 -3.41
C ARG A 58 -3.33 -1.28 -2.72
N LYS A 59 -4.56 -1.06 -2.25
CA LYS A 59 -4.95 0.13 -1.47
C LYS A 59 -4.07 0.28 -0.22
N ASP A 60 -3.85 -0.83 0.50
CA ASP A 60 -3.00 -0.83 1.69
C ASP A 60 -1.54 -0.51 1.36
N VAL A 61 -1.02 -0.98 0.22
CA VAL A 61 0.35 -0.65 -0.22
C VAL A 61 0.53 0.86 -0.41
N LEU A 62 -0.44 1.51 -1.06
CA LEU A 62 -0.41 2.96 -1.29
C LEU A 62 -0.48 3.73 0.04
N ALA A 63 -1.39 3.33 0.92
CA ALA A 63 -1.53 3.97 2.23
C ALA A 63 -0.26 3.81 3.08
N LEU A 64 0.38 2.63 3.06
CA LEU A 64 1.68 2.41 3.72
C LEU A 64 2.82 3.21 3.06
N ALA A 65 2.79 3.44 1.74
CA ALA A 65 3.77 4.27 1.05
C ALA A 65 3.69 5.74 1.51
N LEU A 66 2.48 6.25 1.72
CA LEU A 66 2.27 7.58 2.30
C LEU A 66 2.76 7.65 3.75
N ILE A 67 2.45 6.64 4.58
CA ILE A 67 2.94 6.56 5.97
C ILE A 67 4.48 6.52 6.00
N LYS A 68 5.11 5.74 5.10
CA LYS A 68 6.57 5.71 4.96
C LYS A 68 7.12 7.11 4.66
N CYS A 69 6.54 7.78 3.67
CA CYS A 69 6.97 9.11 3.26
C CYS A 69 6.85 10.10 4.43
N ALA A 70 5.69 10.16 5.08
CA ALA A 70 5.46 11.02 6.23
C ALA A 70 6.43 10.71 7.39
N SER A 71 6.70 9.43 7.67
CA SER A 71 7.67 9.02 8.69
C SER A 71 9.09 9.45 8.34
N THR A 72 9.47 9.43 7.07
CA THR A 72 10.82 9.78 6.59
C THR A 72 11.11 11.26 6.79
N TYR A 73 10.09 12.10 6.61
CA TYR A 73 10.20 13.54 6.80
C TYR A 73 9.87 14.01 8.22
N GLY A 74 9.59 13.09 9.15
CA GLY A 74 9.28 13.42 10.55
C GLY A 74 7.92 14.09 10.74
N VAL A 75 7.00 13.91 9.80
CA VAL A 75 5.68 14.57 9.79
C VAL A 75 4.54 13.59 10.09
N LEU A 76 4.82 12.31 10.32
CA LEU A 76 3.80 11.29 10.58
C LEU A 76 3.04 11.57 11.89
N THR A 77 1.75 11.88 11.76
CA THR A 77 0.80 12.04 12.88
C THR A 77 -0.31 10.98 12.83
N SER A 78 -1.11 10.90 13.90
CA SER A 78 -2.32 10.08 13.96
C SER A 78 -3.30 10.43 12.84
N GLU A 79 -3.46 11.72 12.53
CA GLU A 79 -4.34 12.22 11.48
C GLU A 79 -3.87 11.72 10.12
N ILE A 80 -2.57 11.84 9.81
CA ILE A 80 -2.02 11.34 8.53
C ILE A 80 -2.21 9.82 8.42
N SER A 81 -1.94 9.08 9.49
CA SER A 81 -2.10 7.62 9.48
C SER A 81 -3.56 7.20 9.24
N SER A 82 -4.51 7.95 9.80
CA SER A 82 -5.95 7.71 9.64
C SER A 82 -6.45 8.14 8.25
N PHE A 83 -5.84 9.17 7.67
CA PHE A 83 -6.19 9.72 6.36
C PHE A 83 -5.58 8.92 5.20
N ALA A 84 -4.47 8.21 5.42
CA ALA A 84 -3.74 7.53 4.35
C ALA A 84 -4.58 6.50 3.54
N PRO A 85 -5.48 5.70 4.14
CA PRO A 85 -6.38 4.83 3.39
C PRO A 85 -7.31 5.61 2.45
N MET A 86 -7.84 6.75 2.92
CA MET A 86 -8.72 7.61 2.12
C MET A 86 -7.95 8.24 0.96
N ALA A 87 -6.69 8.64 1.17
CA ALA A 87 -5.83 9.16 0.10
C ALA A 87 -5.51 8.11 -0.96
N ALA A 88 -5.23 6.88 -0.53
CA ALA A 88 -5.03 5.77 -1.45
C ALA A 88 -6.29 5.49 -2.29
N GLU A 89 -7.45 5.40 -1.64
CA GLU A 89 -8.74 5.21 -2.30
C GLU A 89 -9.05 6.34 -3.27
N ALA A 90 -8.87 7.60 -2.85
CA ALA A 90 -9.14 8.76 -3.67
C ALA A 90 -8.26 8.79 -4.92
N VAL A 91 -6.95 8.49 -4.83
CA VAL A 91 -6.10 8.43 -6.03
C VAL A 91 -6.48 7.26 -6.94
N LEU A 92 -6.84 6.10 -6.38
CA LEU A 92 -7.28 4.95 -7.18
C LEU A 92 -8.58 5.24 -7.95
N HIS A 93 -9.51 6.02 -7.38
CA HIS A 93 -10.79 6.33 -8.01
C HIS A 93 -10.78 7.59 -8.87
N TYR A 94 -10.07 8.64 -8.45
CA TYR A 94 -10.12 9.97 -9.08
C TYR A 94 -8.84 10.32 -9.85
N GLY A 95 -7.83 9.43 -9.84
CA GLY A 95 -6.67 9.46 -10.72
C GLY A 95 -5.94 10.81 -10.76
N PRO A 96 -5.59 11.34 -11.96
CA PRO A 96 -4.67 12.47 -12.14
C PRO A 96 -5.13 13.79 -11.49
N ASN A 97 -6.36 13.85 -11.00
CA ASN A 97 -6.90 15.02 -10.31
C ASN A 97 -6.37 15.14 -8.88
N ILE A 98 -5.92 14.06 -8.24
CA ILE A 98 -5.35 14.07 -6.89
C ILE A 98 -3.85 13.90 -6.97
N ARG A 99 -3.12 15.00 -6.83
CA ARG A 99 -1.67 15.08 -7.07
C ARG A 99 -0.89 15.27 -5.78
N GLU A 100 -1.44 16.03 -4.85
CA GLU A 100 -0.76 16.45 -3.64
C GLU A 100 -1.63 16.27 -2.40
N LEU A 101 -0.97 15.90 -1.31
CA LEU A 101 -1.50 15.99 0.05
C LEU A 101 -0.85 17.19 0.73
N ILE A 102 -1.67 18.17 1.11
CA ILE A 102 -1.21 19.38 1.76
C ILE A 102 -1.56 19.28 3.25
N ILE A 103 -0.52 19.36 4.08
CA ILE A 103 -0.61 19.34 5.54
C ILE A 103 -0.29 20.75 6.01
N ARG A 104 -1.22 21.37 6.75
CA ARG A 104 -1.02 22.70 7.36
C ARG A 104 -1.11 22.60 8.87
N GLN A 105 -0.17 23.25 9.54
CA GLN A 105 -0.17 23.39 11.00
C GLN A 105 -0.38 24.86 11.35
N TYR A 106 -1.32 25.11 12.25
CA TYR A 106 -1.70 26.44 12.72
C TYR A 106 -1.24 26.63 14.17
N GLU A 107 -0.82 27.84 14.53
CA GLU A 107 -0.52 28.22 15.90
C GLU A 107 -1.79 28.70 16.62
N GLY A 108 -1.94 28.34 17.90
CA GLY A 108 -3.09 28.74 18.73
C GLY A 108 -3.36 27.74 19.86
N GLU A 109 -4.35 28.05 20.73
CA GLU A 109 -4.69 27.22 21.91
C GLU A 109 -5.04 25.76 21.59
N SER A 110 -5.42 25.48 20.34
CA SER A 110 -5.80 24.14 19.87
C SER A 110 -4.85 23.52 18.84
N SER A 111 -3.75 24.19 18.46
CA SER A 111 -2.75 23.76 17.44
C SER A 111 -3.35 22.83 16.38
N ALA A 112 -4.20 23.37 15.51
CA ALA A 112 -4.95 22.56 14.55
C ALA A 112 -4.03 22.06 13.42
N THR A 113 -4.23 20.81 12.99
CA THR A 113 -3.63 20.28 11.76
C THR A 113 -4.73 20.07 10.73
N SER A 114 -4.61 20.71 9.56
CA SER A 114 -5.50 20.45 8.43
C SER A 114 -4.79 19.60 7.37
N ILE A 115 -5.48 18.58 6.88
CA ILE A 115 -5.01 17.69 5.82
C ILE A 115 -5.98 17.83 4.66
N ARG A 116 -5.46 18.16 3.48
CA ARG A 116 -6.27 18.43 2.29
C ARG A 116 -5.65 17.82 1.04
N TYR A 117 -6.47 17.51 0.04
CA TYR A 117 -6.00 17.33 -1.33
C TYR A 117 -5.89 18.69 -2.00
N ASN A 118 -5.03 18.78 -3.03
CA ASN A 118 -4.76 19.96 -3.87
C ASN A 118 -5.65 21.21 -3.61
N ASP A 119 -5.02 22.36 -3.40
CA ASP A 119 -5.75 23.61 -3.09
C ASP A 119 -6.77 24.01 -4.18
N ASP A 120 -6.61 23.54 -5.41
CA ASP A 120 -7.53 23.74 -6.55
C ASP A 120 -8.72 22.75 -6.60
N VAL A 121 -8.73 21.71 -5.75
CA VAL A 121 -9.76 20.66 -5.75
C VAL A 121 -10.68 20.75 -4.52
N MET A 122 -10.21 21.35 -3.43
CA MET A 122 -11.02 21.51 -2.21
C MET A 122 -11.85 22.80 -2.27
N ALA A 123 -13.15 22.69 -1.95
CA ALA A 123 -14.10 23.79 -2.07
C ALA A 123 -13.86 24.94 -1.06
N ASP A 124 -13.32 24.62 0.11
CA ASP A 124 -13.04 25.61 1.15
C ASP A 124 -11.59 26.13 0.99
N PRO A 125 -11.35 27.45 1.00
CA PRO A 125 -9.99 27.99 1.00
C PRO A 125 -9.26 27.66 2.32
N PRO A 126 -7.92 27.61 2.33
CA PRO A 126 -7.16 27.43 3.57
C PRO A 126 -7.25 28.69 4.44
N GLU A 127 -7.16 28.51 5.76
CA GLU A 127 -6.98 29.64 6.70
C GLU A 127 -5.63 30.34 6.45
N ALA A 128 -5.60 31.66 6.62
CA ALA A 128 -4.53 32.55 6.12
C ALA A 128 -3.22 32.55 6.93
N ASP A 129 -3.16 31.77 8.02
CA ASP A 129 -2.17 31.85 9.08
C ASP A 129 -1.50 30.49 9.40
N ALA A 130 -1.46 29.58 8.43
CA ALA A 130 -0.69 28.36 8.56
C ALA A 130 0.80 28.67 8.75
N VAL A 131 1.35 28.23 9.89
CA VAL A 131 2.76 28.46 10.25
C VAL A 131 3.68 27.49 9.51
N VAL A 132 3.20 26.27 9.27
CA VAL A 132 3.91 25.26 8.48
C VAL A 132 2.98 24.70 7.42
N THR A 133 3.45 24.64 6.18
CA THR A 133 2.77 23.96 5.07
C THR A 133 3.71 22.93 4.46
N ILE A 134 3.25 21.70 4.36
CA ILE A 134 3.99 20.57 3.79
C ILE A 134 3.15 19.98 2.67
N SER A 135 3.68 19.98 1.44
CA SER A 135 3.06 19.29 0.31
C SER A 135 3.79 17.97 0.03
N LEU A 136 3.03 16.88 0.04
CA LEU A 136 3.50 15.56 -0.35
C LEU A 136 2.95 15.22 -1.73
N ASN A 137 3.83 15.00 -2.71
CA ASN A 137 3.45 14.63 -4.07
C ASN A 137 2.97 13.17 -4.11
N LEU A 138 1.66 12.97 -4.02
CA LEU A 138 1.01 11.66 -4.01
C LEU A 138 1.28 10.90 -5.31
N THR A 139 1.27 11.58 -6.46
CA THR A 139 1.58 10.95 -7.76
C THR A 139 2.95 10.30 -7.75
N HIS A 140 3.97 10.98 -7.23
CA HIS A 140 5.32 10.45 -7.16
C HIS A 140 5.42 9.27 -6.17
N ILE A 141 4.84 9.42 -4.98
CA ILE A 141 4.86 8.40 -3.93
C ILE A 141 4.15 7.12 -4.42
N PHE A 142 2.95 7.26 -4.97
CA PHE A 142 2.11 6.13 -5.37
C PHE A 142 2.61 5.48 -6.66
N ASN A 143 3.05 6.24 -7.66
CA ASN A 143 3.63 5.64 -8.87
C ASN A 143 4.88 4.82 -8.55
N LYS A 144 5.71 5.26 -7.61
CA LYS A 144 6.88 4.49 -7.17
C LYS A 144 6.46 3.18 -6.52
N ALA A 145 5.48 3.22 -5.62
CA ALA A 145 4.97 2.03 -4.94
C ALA A 145 4.30 1.05 -5.91
N MET A 146 3.46 1.53 -6.83
CA MET A 146 2.77 0.69 -7.82
C MET A 146 3.74 0.03 -8.78
N LYS A 147 4.73 0.78 -9.32
CA LYS A 147 5.76 0.19 -10.20
C LYS A 147 6.54 -0.92 -9.51
N ALA A 148 6.91 -0.72 -8.24
CA ALA A 148 7.61 -1.75 -7.46
C ALA A 148 6.72 -2.97 -7.19
N LEU A 149 5.43 -2.76 -6.93
CA LEU A 149 4.47 -3.83 -6.70
C LEU A 149 4.23 -4.65 -7.98
N ASP A 150 3.99 -4.00 -9.11
CA ASP A 150 3.77 -4.66 -10.41
C ASP A 150 5.01 -5.47 -10.83
N GLN A 151 6.22 -4.96 -10.56
CA GLN A 151 7.45 -5.71 -10.79
C GLN A 151 7.54 -6.97 -9.92
N GLU A 152 7.14 -6.88 -8.65
CA GLU A 152 7.12 -8.04 -7.75
C GLU A 152 6.07 -9.08 -8.19
N VAL A 153 4.89 -8.65 -8.64
CA VAL A 153 3.85 -9.52 -9.22
C VAL A 153 4.40 -10.25 -10.45
N ALA A 154 5.04 -9.52 -11.37
CA ALA A 154 5.65 -10.09 -12.57
C ALA A 154 6.76 -11.11 -12.24
N ASN A 155 7.61 -10.81 -11.26
CA ASN A 155 8.68 -11.71 -10.81
C ASN A 155 8.10 -13.02 -10.25
N ARG A 156 7.06 -12.94 -9.42
CA ARG A 156 6.38 -14.12 -8.86
C ARG A 156 5.74 -14.97 -9.96
N ALA A 157 5.09 -14.36 -10.94
CA ALA A 157 4.51 -15.07 -12.08
C ALA A 157 5.58 -15.78 -12.94
N ALA A 158 6.76 -15.18 -13.09
CA ALA A 158 7.90 -15.79 -13.79
C ALA A 158 8.47 -16.99 -13.03
N SER A 159 8.62 -16.91 -11.70
CA SER A 159 9.08 -18.03 -10.88
C SER A 159 8.14 -19.24 -10.93
N ILE A 160 6.83 -19.01 -10.87
CA ILE A 160 5.82 -20.09 -10.98
C ILE A 160 5.90 -20.77 -12.36
N LYS A 161 6.00 -19.98 -13.44
CA LYS A 161 6.15 -20.54 -14.80
C LYS A 161 7.44 -21.36 -14.98
N MET A 162 8.50 -21.03 -14.25
CA MET A 162 9.77 -21.75 -14.29
C MET A 162 9.68 -23.08 -13.51
N GLU A 163 9.00 -23.10 -12.35
CA GLU A 163 8.70 -24.33 -11.60
C GLU A 163 7.75 -25.27 -12.38
N THR A 164 6.78 -24.73 -13.13
CA THR A 164 5.86 -25.55 -13.93
C THR A 164 6.51 -26.16 -15.18
N ARG A 165 7.74 -25.75 -15.53
CA ARG A 165 8.50 -26.27 -16.68
C ARG A 165 9.42 -27.46 -16.35
N LEU A 166 9.44 -27.94 -15.11
CA LEU A 166 10.21 -29.12 -14.70
C LEU A 166 9.26 -30.21 -14.16
N GLU A 167 8.77 -31.03 -15.09
CA GLU A 167 8.72 -32.49 -15.00
C GLU A 167 8.14 -33.00 -16.34
N GLU A 168 8.96 -33.07 -17.38
CA GLU A 168 8.80 -34.19 -18.32
C GLU A 168 9.16 -35.42 -17.50
N VAL A 169 8.14 -36.13 -17.03
CA VAL A 169 8.31 -37.43 -16.36
C VAL A 169 9.11 -38.29 -17.32
N ASP A 170 10.33 -38.63 -16.92
CA ASP A 170 11.15 -39.60 -17.64
C ASP A 170 10.28 -40.86 -17.87
N PRO A 171 10.01 -41.25 -19.12
CA PRO A 171 9.14 -42.39 -19.41
C PRO A 171 9.71 -43.73 -18.90
N THR A 172 10.94 -43.76 -18.36
CA THR A 172 11.54 -44.94 -17.73
C THR A 172 11.25 -45.09 -16.24
N LEU A 173 10.70 -44.07 -15.56
CA LEU A 173 10.38 -44.10 -14.13
C LEU A 173 9.06 -44.83 -13.86
N THR A 174 9.13 -46.14 -13.61
CA THR A 174 7.94 -47.02 -13.48
C THR A 174 7.42 -47.22 -12.05
N SER A 175 8.15 -46.86 -10.99
CA SER A 175 7.59 -46.66 -9.64
C SER A 175 8.62 -46.09 -8.66
N ILE A 176 8.15 -45.31 -7.67
CA ILE A 176 8.91 -44.96 -6.46
C ILE A 176 8.14 -45.52 -5.26
N SER A 177 8.69 -46.52 -4.56
CA SER A 177 8.17 -47.00 -3.29
C SER A 177 9.00 -46.41 -2.14
N ARG A 178 8.36 -45.64 -1.25
CA ARG A 178 8.97 -45.16 0.00
C ARG A 178 8.62 -46.15 1.12
N VAL A 179 9.64 -46.83 1.64
CA VAL A 179 9.51 -47.65 2.86
C VAL A 179 9.74 -46.72 4.06
N PHE A 180 8.69 -46.45 4.84
CA PHE A 180 8.84 -45.85 6.17
C PHE A 180 9.30 -46.95 7.13
N LYS A 181 10.50 -46.79 7.72
CA LYS A 181 10.84 -47.52 8.95
C LYS A 181 10.25 -46.76 10.13
N GLY A 182 9.44 -47.47 10.92
CA GLY A 182 8.82 -46.97 12.16
C GLY A 182 9.81 -46.77 13.28
#